data_AF-A0A8T3XGT6-F1
#
_entry.id   AF-A0A8T3XGT6-F1
#
_cell.length_a   1.000
_cell.length_b   1.000
_cell.length_c   1.000
_cell.angle_alpha   90.00
_cell.angle_beta   90.00
_cell.angle_gamma   90.00
#
_symmetry.space_group_name_H-M   'P 1'
#
loop_
_entity.id
_entity.type
_entity.pdbx_description
1 polymer ?
#
loop_
_entity_poly.entity_id
_entity_poly.type
_entity_poly.pdbx_seq_one_letter_code
_entity_poly.pdbx_strand_id
1 'polypeptide(L)'
;MQIPFKQHKGYDPLGDCGKGKCPICARRNAIFRVKEAIQKEEFTSDGVAPFVGRYGYPYVNVGILTPPEQREDAWLLDAPKYWAAENYEIPRIVDFRSSLLNSRYNINIKKRIKLLELSQDIAMSSKPVDVDIQLHEKPKFRLNLDSYMAPTGPNAKLKKASITENPKIHTKVYKVFEDTDLKAYDAVNYLYENKFDENFLSKLLSVGTLGLKPNRKLTPTRWSITATDDIIGKNLINEIKDFNEINSYYAFFGNYLGNYYLVLMFPEVWGYELFETYVPSNWNFTKQLRYSTDYEDYYGRKEYAFGTVGGYYTVRLGILEKLNEMKRQASVLALRFITDEYTMPLGVWVTREATRKSMSSKPIEFSSKELMLEYVRKLIKRNFNYNVDYLLNASKLLKNIKQQKKLIQFS
;
A
#
# COMPACT_ATOMS: atom_id res chain seq x y z
N MET A 1 -30.33 -7.75 -3.66
CA MET A 1 -29.46 -6.86 -4.45
C MET A 1 -28.87 -5.82 -3.49
N GLN A 2 -27.72 -6.12 -2.87
CA GLN A 2 -27.14 -5.28 -1.81
C GLN A 2 -26.09 -4.34 -2.40
N ILE A 3 -26.31 -3.05 -2.22
CA ILE A 3 -25.39 -1.97 -2.58
C ILE A 3 -24.18 -2.04 -1.62
N PRO A 4 -22.92 -1.96 -2.10
CA PRO A 4 -21.76 -1.97 -1.22
C PRO A 4 -21.69 -0.67 -0.41
N PHE A 5 -21.90 -0.79 0.90
CA PHE A 5 -21.92 0.33 1.84
C PHE A 5 -20.49 0.81 2.13
N LYS A 6 -20.10 1.95 1.54
CA LYS A 6 -18.85 2.65 1.83
C LYS A 6 -19.00 3.40 3.16
N GLN A 7 -18.32 2.96 4.22
CA GLN A 7 -18.32 3.63 5.52
C GLN A 7 -16.93 4.19 5.85
N HIS A 8 -16.96 5.32 6.57
CA HIS A 8 -15.92 6.32 6.78
C HIS A 8 -14.60 5.77 7.33
N LYS A 9 -13.52 5.97 6.56
CA LYS A 9 -12.15 5.93 7.08
C LYS A 9 -11.94 7.23 7.86
N GLY A 10 -11.37 7.21 9.06
CA GLY A 10 -11.10 8.42 9.84
C GLY A 10 -12.34 9.03 10.50
N TYR A 11 -12.55 8.75 11.79
CA TYR A 11 -13.41 9.58 12.62
C TYR A 11 -12.54 10.60 13.36
N ASP A 12 -13.03 11.84 13.41
CA ASP A 12 -12.42 13.03 14.01
C ASP A 12 -12.99 13.23 15.42
N PRO A 13 -12.24 12.96 16.50
CA PRO A 13 -12.57 13.48 17.82
C PRO A 13 -11.95 14.87 17.94
N LEU A 14 -12.76 15.90 17.73
CA LEU A 14 -12.53 17.22 18.30
C LEU A 14 -12.42 17.07 19.83
N GLY A 15 -11.19 16.97 20.32
CA GLY A 15 -10.90 16.75 21.74
C GLY A 15 -9.40 16.86 22.01
N ASP A 16 -8.98 18.11 22.27
CA ASP A 16 -7.67 18.54 22.78
C ASP A 16 -6.46 18.48 21.81
N CYS A 17 -6.24 19.60 21.11
CA CYS A 17 -5.11 19.83 20.22
C CYS A 17 -3.82 20.13 20.99
N GLY A 18 -3.38 19.16 21.80
CA GLY A 18 -2.07 19.13 22.44
C GLY A 18 -0.95 19.00 21.38
N LYS A 19 -0.14 20.05 21.27
CA LYS A 19 1.22 20.13 20.70
C LYS A 19 1.71 18.88 19.92
N GLY A 20 1.79 19.01 18.59
CA GLY A 20 2.64 18.18 17.72
C GLY A 20 2.10 16.82 17.27
N LYS A 21 1.06 16.27 17.89
CA LYS A 21 0.56 14.91 17.60
C LYS A 21 -0.72 14.84 16.75
N CYS A 22 -1.30 15.96 16.35
CA CYS A 22 -2.54 15.98 15.56
C CYS A 22 -2.25 15.91 14.04
N PRO A 23 -2.75 14.89 13.30
CA PRO A 23 -2.59 14.79 11.85
C PRO A 23 -3.19 15.97 11.08
N ILE A 24 -4.31 16.52 11.56
CA ILE A 24 -4.97 17.68 10.92
C ILE A 24 -4.08 18.92 11.06
N CYS A 25 -3.51 19.16 12.25
CA CYS A 25 -2.57 20.24 12.47
C CYS A 25 -1.30 20.06 11.63
N ALA A 26 -0.74 18.85 11.57
CA ALA A 26 0.42 18.55 10.73
C ALA A 26 0.14 18.85 9.25
N ARG A 27 -1.01 18.41 8.73
CA ARG A 27 -1.46 18.72 7.37
C ARG A 27 -1.60 20.22 7.13
N ARG A 28 -2.24 20.92 8.05
CA ARG A 28 -2.45 22.37 7.99
C ARG A 28 -1.11 23.09 7.94
N ASN A 29 -0.20 22.77 8.86
CA ASN A 29 1.12 23.39 8.95
C ASN A 29 1.94 23.11 7.69
N ALA A 30 1.94 21.89 7.17
CA ALA A 30 2.60 21.55 5.92
C ALA A 30 2.08 22.38 4.74
N ILE A 31 0.76 22.50 4.60
CA ILE A 31 0.13 23.31 3.53
C ILE A 31 0.48 24.79 3.67
N PHE A 32 0.54 25.33 4.89
CA PHE A 32 0.98 26.70 5.12
C PHE A 32 2.43 26.93 4.71
N ARG A 33 3.35 26.02 5.05
CA ARG A 33 4.75 26.13 4.59
C ARG A 33 4.87 26.13 3.07
N VAL A 34 4.10 25.29 2.37
CA VAL A 34 4.09 25.32 0.90
C VAL A 34 3.55 26.64 0.36
N LYS A 35 2.55 27.23 1.02
CA LYS A 35 2.00 28.54 0.66
C LYS A 35 2.99 29.67 0.85
N GLU A 36 3.76 29.65 1.93
CA GLU A 36 4.74 30.70 2.23
C GLU A 36 5.93 30.66 1.28
N ALA A 37 6.39 29.46 0.92
CA ALA A 37 7.52 29.27 0.01
C ALA A 37 7.17 29.52 -1.46
N ILE A 38 6.04 28.96 -1.95
CA ILE A 38 5.66 29.08 -3.37
C ILE A 38 4.82 30.35 -3.58
N GLN A 39 5.51 31.50 -3.67
CA GLN A 39 4.88 32.80 -3.92
C GLN A 39 4.81 33.20 -5.40
N LYS A 40 5.59 32.51 -6.25
CA LYS A 40 5.74 32.76 -7.69
C LYS A 40 5.18 31.58 -8.50
N GLU A 41 4.93 31.83 -9.78
CA GLU A 41 4.50 30.81 -10.73
C GLU A 41 5.67 29.97 -11.27
N GLU A 42 6.90 30.47 -11.09
CA GLU A 42 8.15 29.84 -11.51
C GLU A 42 9.06 29.62 -10.31
N PHE A 43 9.55 28.39 -10.17
CA PHE A 43 10.45 27.97 -9.10
C PHE A 43 11.16 26.66 -9.48
N THR A 44 12.31 26.42 -8.85
CA THR A 44 13.08 25.18 -8.96
C THR A 44 12.82 24.32 -7.72
N SER A 45 12.67 23.00 -7.90
CA SER A 45 12.41 22.06 -6.82
C SER A 45 12.84 20.63 -7.19
N ASP A 46 12.68 19.68 -6.27
CA ASP A 46 13.01 18.27 -6.48
C ASP A 46 11.79 17.48 -6.99
N GLY A 47 11.89 16.91 -8.19
CA GLY A 47 10.98 15.89 -8.70
C GLY A 47 11.08 14.60 -7.88
N VAL A 48 10.21 14.45 -6.88
CA VAL A 48 10.24 13.29 -5.96
C VAL A 48 9.56 12.06 -6.56
N ALA A 49 8.36 12.25 -7.12
CA ALA A 49 7.59 11.16 -7.68
C ALA A 49 6.54 11.66 -8.68
N PRO A 50 6.24 10.91 -9.74
CA PRO A 50 5.06 11.17 -10.55
C PRO A 50 3.81 10.62 -9.85
N PHE A 51 2.66 11.22 -10.17
CA PHE A 51 1.36 10.81 -9.69
C PHE A 51 0.34 10.76 -10.82
N VAL A 52 -0.27 9.60 -11.05
CA VAL A 52 -1.28 9.41 -12.10
C VAL A 52 -2.66 9.27 -11.46
N GLY A 53 -3.54 10.23 -11.74
CA GLY A 53 -4.90 10.28 -11.25
C GLY A 53 -5.79 9.17 -11.82
N ARG A 54 -6.82 8.78 -11.06
CA ARG A 54 -7.78 7.71 -11.43
C ARG A 54 -9.01 8.17 -12.21
N TYR A 55 -9.23 9.48 -12.31
CA TYR A 55 -10.43 10.06 -12.90
C TYR A 55 -10.17 10.59 -14.30
N GLY A 56 -11.18 10.52 -15.16
CA GLY A 56 -11.15 11.05 -16.52
C GLY A 56 -10.66 10.07 -17.60
N TYR A 57 -10.44 8.81 -17.27
CA TYR A 57 -9.93 7.80 -18.21
C TYR A 57 -10.73 7.79 -19.54
N PRO A 58 -10.09 7.84 -20.73
CA PRO A 58 -8.66 7.70 -20.98
C PRO A 58 -7.82 9.00 -20.86
N TYR A 59 -8.39 10.13 -20.46
CA TYR A 59 -7.70 11.41 -20.25
C TYR A 59 -7.45 11.65 -18.76
N VAL A 60 -6.25 11.32 -18.30
CA VAL A 60 -5.90 11.35 -16.87
C VAL A 60 -5.06 12.57 -16.53
N ASN A 61 -5.16 13.01 -15.28
CA ASN A 61 -4.23 14.00 -14.74
C ASN A 61 -2.94 13.29 -14.32
N VAL A 62 -1.81 13.72 -14.86
CA VAL A 62 -0.47 13.32 -14.42
C VAL A 62 0.14 14.50 -13.66
N GLY A 63 0.73 14.20 -12.52
CA GLY A 63 1.31 15.16 -11.59
C GLY A 63 2.78 14.90 -11.36
N ILE A 64 3.54 15.97 -11.18
CA ILE A 64 4.91 15.92 -10.67
C ILE A 64 4.85 16.39 -9.22
N LEU A 65 5.19 15.51 -8.28
CA LEU A 65 5.20 15.81 -6.86
C LEU A 65 6.55 16.43 -6.48
N THR A 66 6.51 17.65 -5.97
CA THR A 66 7.70 18.43 -5.61
C THR A 66 7.56 19.07 -4.23
N PRO A 67 8.61 19.16 -3.41
CA PRO A 67 8.60 19.99 -2.22
C PRO A 67 8.48 21.48 -2.58
N PRO A 68 8.20 22.36 -1.61
CA PRO A 68 8.17 23.79 -1.89
C PRO A 68 9.51 24.38 -2.31
N GLU A 69 10.61 23.77 -1.87
CA GLU A 69 11.99 24.22 -2.08
C GLU A 69 12.88 22.98 -2.21
N GLN A 70 14.03 23.13 -2.88
CA GLN A 70 15.02 22.07 -2.98
C GLN A 70 15.56 21.66 -1.61
N ARG A 71 15.76 20.36 -1.41
CA ARG A 71 16.28 19.80 -0.17
C ARG A 71 17.04 18.50 -0.40
N GLU A 72 18.15 18.32 0.29
CA GLU A 72 19.01 17.13 0.16
C GLU A 72 18.28 15.82 0.50
N ASP A 73 17.31 15.89 1.40
CA ASP A 73 16.53 14.75 1.88
C ASP A 73 15.13 14.64 1.25
N ALA A 74 14.93 15.21 0.06
CA ALA A 74 13.64 15.17 -0.66
C ALA A 74 13.12 13.74 -0.90
N TRP A 75 14.01 12.76 -0.96
CA TRP A 75 13.67 11.34 -1.11
C TRP A 75 12.83 10.83 0.06
N LEU A 76 12.98 11.42 1.26
CA LEU A 76 12.18 11.07 2.44
C LEU A 76 10.69 11.40 2.27
N LEU A 77 10.30 12.23 1.30
CA LEU A 77 8.90 12.63 1.10
C LEU A 77 8.05 11.56 0.39
N ASP A 78 8.69 10.51 -0.13
CA ASP A 78 8.04 9.35 -0.77
C ASP A 78 8.76 8.03 -0.45
N ALA A 79 9.05 7.77 0.83
CA ALA A 79 9.82 6.61 1.29
C ALA A 79 9.03 5.73 2.31
N PRO A 80 7.89 5.11 1.92
CA PRO A 80 7.02 4.38 2.85
C PRO A 80 7.73 3.24 3.62
N LYS A 81 8.62 2.50 2.96
CA LYS A 81 9.41 1.44 3.59
C LYS A 81 10.36 1.99 4.66
N TYR A 82 10.99 3.14 4.40
CA TYR A 82 11.88 3.80 5.35
C TYR A 82 11.08 4.37 6.55
N TRP A 83 9.93 5.01 6.30
CA TRP A 83 9.06 5.51 7.37
C TRP A 83 8.63 4.39 8.33
N ALA A 84 8.33 3.21 7.79
CA ALA A 84 8.00 2.05 8.60
C ALA A 84 9.20 1.53 9.40
N ALA A 85 10.37 1.41 8.80
CA ALA A 85 11.58 0.98 9.49
C ALA A 85 11.89 1.88 10.70
N GLU A 86 11.78 3.20 10.51
CA GLU A 86 12.04 4.23 11.53
C GLU A 86 10.85 4.51 12.46
N ASN A 87 9.75 3.76 12.35
CA ASN A 87 8.54 3.91 13.18
C ASN A 87 7.95 5.34 13.18
N TYR A 88 7.92 6.00 12.02
CA TYR A 88 7.36 7.35 11.94
C TYR A 88 5.87 7.39 12.26
N GLU A 89 5.47 8.30 13.15
CA GLU A 89 4.07 8.51 13.52
C GLU A 89 3.24 9.14 12.38
N ILE A 90 1.91 8.96 12.46
CA ILE A 90 0.94 9.49 11.48
C ILE A 90 1.19 10.97 11.18
N PRO A 91 1.29 11.89 12.15
CA PRO A 91 1.46 13.32 11.85
C PRO A 91 2.69 13.64 11.00
N ARG A 92 3.80 12.93 11.23
CA ARG A 92 5.05 13.12 10.46
C ARG A 92 4.91 12.68 9.01
N ILE A 93 4.28 11.53 8.77
CA ILE A 93 4.01 11.05 7.41
C ILE A 93 3.06 12.03 6.69
N VAL A 94 2.06 12.53 7.41
CA VAL A 94 1.09 13.49 6.87
C VAL A 94 1.76 14.79 6.47
N ASP A 95 2.69 15.26 7.29
CA ASP A 95 3.50 16.44 7.02
C ASP A 95 4.26 16.28 5.69
N PHE A 96 4.99 15.16 5.50
CA PHE A 96 5.70 14.86 4.26
C PHE A 96 4.80 14.81 3.03
N ARG A 97 3.67 14.12 3.10
CA ARG A 97 2.77 13.96 1.96
C ARG A 97 2.02 15.26 1.62
N SER A 98 1.74 16.07 2.65
CA SER A 98 1.02 17.33 2.50
C SER A 98 1.92 18.48 2.07
N SER A 99 3.23 18.35 2.26
CA SER A 99 4.22 19.33 1.77
C SER A 99 4.53 19.20 0.28
N LEU A 100 4.08 18.13 -0.38
CA LEU A 100 4.32 17.94 -1.82
C LEU A 100 3.28 18.70 -2.65
N LEU A 101 3.72 19.71 -3.39
CA LEU A 101 2.91 20.33 -4.44
C LEU A 101 2.75 19.32 -5.60
N ASN A 102 1.50 19.13 -6.01
CA ASN A 102 1.15 18.32 -7.16
C ASN A 102 0.92 19.20 -8.40
N SER A 103 1.95 19.33 -9.23
CA SER A 103 1.92 20.11 -10.47
C SER A 103 1.39 19.24 -11.62
N ARG A 104 0.15 19.50 -12.05
CA ARG A 104 -0.62 18.57 -12.89
C ARG A 104 -0.86 19.05 -14.32
N TYR A 105 -0.82 18.12 -15.26
CA TYR A 105 -1.26 18.29 -16.64
C TYR A 105 -2.20 17.15 -17.03
N ASN A 106 -3.09 17.38 -18.00
CA ASN A 106 -4.03 16.38 -18.49
C ASN A 106 -3.53 15.77 -19.81
N ILE A 107 -3.57 14.45 -19.92
CA ILE A 107 -3.07 13.74 -21.10
C ILE A 107 -3.88 12.45 -21.35
N ASN A 108 -4.02 12.08 -22.62
CA ASN A 108 -4.48 10.75 -22.97
C ASN A 108 -3.42 9.70 -22.57
N ILE A 109 -3.86 8.59 -21.97
CA ILE A 109 -2.99 7.52 -21.46
C ILE A 109 -2.01 6.91 -22.47
N LYS A 110 -2.27 7.00 -23.78
CA LYS A 110 -1.41 6.48 -24.85
C LYS A 110 -0.54 7.54 -25.51
N LYS A 111 -0.78 8.83 -25.25
CA LYS A 111 -0.07 9.92 -25.90
C LYS A 111 1.33 10.05 -25.30
N ARG A 112 2.33 10.23 -26.16
CA ARG A 112 3.71 10.54 -25.77
C ARG A 112 3.96 12.03 -25.99
N ILE A 113 4.40 12.73 -24.95
CA ILE A 113 4.78 14.14 -24.97
C ILE A 113 5.98 14.33 -24.04
N LYS A 114 6.75 15.41 -24.22
CA LYS A 114 7.93 15.73 -23.40
C LYS A 114 7.66 15.72 -21.88
N LEU A 115 6.48 16.19 -21.44
CA LEU A 115 6.11 16.15 -20.02
C LEU A 115 5.96 14.72 -19.47
N LEU A 116 5.53 13.77 -20.33
CA LEU A 116 5.48 12.36 -19.95
C LEU A 116 6.87 11.76 -19.85
N GLU A 117 7.76 12.06 -20.82
CA GLU A 117 9.17 11.62 -20.78
C GLU A 117 9.84 12.10 -19.49
N LEU A 118 9.65 13.38 -19.13
CA LEU A 118 10.11 13.94 -17.87
C LEU A 118 9.56 13.17 -16.65
N SER A 119 8.28 12.81 -16.67
CA SER A 119 7.68 12.01 -15.58
C SER A 119 8.25 10.58 -15.52
N GLN A 120 8.65 10.02 -16.67
CA GLN A 120 9.31 8.71 -16.76
C GLN A 120 10.73 8.78 -16.21
N ASP A 121 11.48 9.82 -16.53
CA ASP A 121 12.82 10.06 -15.99
C ASP A 121 12.80 10.19 -14.46
N ILE A 122 11.85 10.95 -13.91
CA ILE A 122 11.64 11.06 -12.46
C ILE A 122 11.28 9.70 -11.84
N ALA A 123 10.44 8.90 -12.49
CA ALA A 123 10.08 7.57 -11.99
C ALA A 123 11.28 6.60 -11.97
N MET A 124 12.14 6.68 -12.99
CA MET A 124 13.29 5.79 -13.18
C MET A 124 14.51 6.18 -12.34
N SER A 125 14.59 7.45 -11.93
CA SER A 125 15.70 7.95 -11.12
C SER A 125 15.74 7.32 -9.73
N SER A 126 16.94 6.96 -9.30
CA SER A 126 17.23 6.43 -7.95
C SER A 126 17.17 7.48 -6.85
N LYS A 127 17.28 8.77 -7.21
CA LYS A 127 17.14 9.92 -6.31
C LYS A 127 16.18 10.96 -6.92
N PRO A 128 15.60 11.86 -6.11
CA PRO A 128 14.90 13.03 -6.62
C PRO A 128 15.77 13.80 -7.62
N VAL A 129 15.12 14.39 -8.61
CA VAL A 129 15.76 15.06 -9.73
C VAL A 129 15.43 16.55 -9.68
N ASP A 130 16.41 17.43 -9.92
CA ASP A 130 16.13 18.87 -10.01
C ASP A 130 15.22 19.19 -11.21
N VAL A 131 14.14 19.92 -10.95
CA VAL A 131 13.12 20.30 -11.93
C VAL A 131 12.77 21.77 -11.78
N ASP A 132 12.83 22.49 -12.90
CA ASP A 132 12.22 23.80 -13.04
C ASP A 132 10.73 23.65 -13.38
N ILE A 133 9.87 24.32 -12.61
CA ILE A 133 8.43 24.28 -12.75
C ILE A 133 7.91 25.68 -13.08
N GLN A 134 7.08 25.76 -14.13
CA GLN A 134 6.25 26.91 -14.44
C GLN A 134 4.78 26.52 -14.37
N LEU A 135 4.02 27.24 -13.55
CA LEU A 135 2.58 27.04 -13.35
C LEU A 135 1.77 28.03 -14.22
N HIS A 136 0.49 27.71 -14.45
CA HIS A 136 -0.44 28.64 -15.11
C HIS A 136 -0.93 29.75 -14.17
N GLU A 137 -1.02 29.44 -12.89
CA GLU A 137 -1.47 30.34 -11.83
C GLU A 137 -0.84 29.88 -10.51
N LYS A 138 -0.74 30.79 -9.54
CA LYS A 138 -0.30 30.47 -8.19
C LYS A 138 -1.13 29.31 -7.61
N PRO A 139 -0.52 28.36 -6.87
CA PRO A 139 -1.26 27.24 -6.30
C PRO A 139 -2.42 27.71 -5.41
N LYS A 140 -3.59 27.09 -5.58
CA LYS A 140 -4.74 27.34 -4.72
C LYS A 140 -4.72 26.36 -3.55
N PHE A 141 -4.47 26.88 -2.36
CA PHE A 141 -4.38 26.09 -1.14
C PHE A 141 -5.78 25.83 -0.58
N ARG A 142 -6.22 24.57 -0.64
CA ARG A 142 -7.47 24.12 -0.01
C ARG A 142 -7.16 23.02 0.98
N LEU A 143 -7.60 23.20 2.22
CA LEU A 143 -7.61 22.14 3.22
C LEU A 143 -8.77 21.20 2.87
N ASN A 144 -8.45 20.09 2.21
CA ASN A 144 -9.42 19.01 2.02
C ASN A 144 -9.30 18.04 3.19
N LEU A 145 -10.31 17.96 4.06
CA LEU A 145 -10.36 17.03 5.19
C LEU A 145 -10.99 15.68 4.80
N ASP A 146 -10.89 15.28 3.52
CA ASP A 146 -11.43 13.99 3.07
C ASP A 146 -10.88 12.83 3.91
N SER A 147 -11.80 12.25 4.66
CA SER A 147 -11.59 11.13 5.58
C SER A 147 -11.14 9.84 4.86
N TYR A 148 -11.30 9.74 3.53
CA TYR A 148 -11.03 8.53 2.75
C TYR A 148 -9.75 8.56 1.92
N MET A 149 -9.17 9.73 1.69
CA MET A 149 -8.01 9.90 0.82
C MET A 149 -6.75 10.10 1.63
N ALA A 150 -5.65 9.48 1.16
CA ALA A 150 -4.34 9.78 1.70
C ALA A 150 -4.08 11.29 1.65
N PRO A 151 -3.37 11.85 2.64
CA PRO A 151 -3.00 13.25 2.61
C PRO A 151 -2.26 13.55 1.31
N THR A 152 -2.73 14.57 0.61
CA THR A 152 -2.08 15.13 -0.57
C THR A 152 -1.88 16.61 -0.32
N GLY A 153 -0.74 17.13 -0.76
CA GLY A 153 -0.52 18.56 -0.78
C GLY A 153 -1.37 19.30 -1.83
N PRO A 154 -1.12 20.61 -1.98
CA PRO A 154 -1.87 21.45 -2.90
C PRO A 154 -1.70 20.98 -4.34
N ASN A 155 -2.65 21.37 -5.19
CA ASN A 155 -2.56 21.08 -6.62
C ASN A 155 -2.43 22.37 -7.42
N ALA A 156 -1.62 22.36 -8.46
CA ALA A 156 -1.50 23.45 -9.42
C ALA A 156 -1.54 22.93 -10.86
N LYS A 157 -1.95 23.77 -11.81
CA LYS A 157 -1.95 23.42 -13.23
C LYS A 157 -0.57 23.74 -13.80
N LEU A 158 0.11 22.71 -14.30
CA LEU A 158 1.43 22.80 -14.90
C LEU A 158 1.35 23.44 -16.29
N LYS A 159 2.19 24.46 -16.54
CA LYS A 159 2.36 25.09 -17.85
C LYS A 159 3.58 24.52 -18.57
N LYS A 160 4.72 24.43 -17.88
CA LYS A 160 5.98 23.87 -18.40
C LYS A 160 6.79 23.27 -17.25
N ALA A 161 7.51 22.19 -17.53
CA ALA A 161 8.54 21.67 -16.63
C ALA A 161 9.75 21.23 -17.44
N SER A 162 10.95 21.33 -16.85
CA SER A 162 12.19 20.80 -17.40
C SER A 162 13.09 20.30 -16.29
N ILE A 163 13.69 19.13 -16.50
CA ILE A 163 14.75 18.62 -15.64
C ILE A 163 16.02 19.45 -15.88
N THR A 164 16.70 19.85 -14.81
CA THR A 164 17.91 20.69 -14.86
C THR A 164 19.19 19.92 -14.52
N GLU A 165 19.09 18.67 -14.09
CA GLU A 165 20.23 17.77 -13.87
C GLU A 165 20.06 16.43 -14.61
N ASN A 166 21.13 15.63 -14.75
CA ASN A 166 20.99 14.30 -15.33
C ASN A 166 20.37 13.31 -14.32
N PRO A 167 19.22 12.67 -14.63
CA PRO A 167 18.61 11.67 -13.76
C PRO A 167 19.55 10.48 -13.53
N LYS A 168 19.67 10.02 -12.27
CA LYS A 168 20.52 8.87 -11.93
C LYS A 168 19.72 7.57 -12.05
N ILE A 169 19.69 6.99 -13.24
CA ILE A 169 18.96 5.75 -13.53
C ILE A 169 19.87 4.54 -13.34
N HIS A 170 19.43 3.55 -12.57
CA HIS A 170 20.17 2.30 -12.37
C HIS A 170 20.16 1.45 -13.66
N THR A 171 21.29 0.83 -14.00
CA THR A 171 21.47 0.06 -15.26
C THR A 171 20.39 -1.01 -15.48
N LYS A 172 20.03 -1.75 -14.44
CA LYS A 172 18.93 -2.74 -14.46
C LYS A 172 17.56 -2.13 -14.78
N VAL A 173 17.27 -0.92 -14.30
CA VAL A 173 16.03 -0.20 -14.60
C VAL A 173 16.06 0.27 -16.05
N TYR A 174 17.18 0.84 -16.49
CA TYR A 174 17.36 1.26 -17.86
C TYR A 174 17.22 0.09 -18.85
N LYS A 175 17.82 -1.07 -18.53
CA LYS A 175 17.68 -2.31 -19.32
C LYS A 175 16.21 -2.70 -19.50
N VAL A 176 15.43 -2.73 -18.42
CA VAL A 176 14.00 -3.09 -18.47
C VAL A 176 13.17 -2.05 -19.23
N PHE A 177 13.54 -0.77 -19.12
CA PHE A 177 12.89 0.29 -19.87
C PHE A 177 13.15 0.20 -21.37
N GLU A 178 14.38 -0.05 -21.80
CA GLU A 178 14.73 -0.18 -23.23
C GLU A 178 14.16 -1.47 -23.84
N ASP A 179 14.02 -2.54 -23.05
CA ASP A 179 13.43 -3.80 -23.50
C ASP A 179 11.90 -3.67 -23.68
N THR A 180 11.49 -3.32 -24.88
CA THR A 180 10.06 -3.15 -25.21
C THR A 180 9.34 -4.46 -25.54
N ASP A 181 10.02 -5.60 -25.49
CA ASP A 181 9.46 -6.95 -25.69
C ASP A 181 9.33 -7.74 -24.39
N LEU A 182 9.89 -7.23 -23.28
CA LEU A 182 9.70 -7.75 -21.94
C LEU A 182 8.28 -7.48 -21.42
N LYS A 183 7.60 -8.52 -20.94
CA LYS A 183 6.27 -8.37 -20.33
C LYS A 183 6.39 -7.65 -18.99
N ALA A 184 5.35 -6.91 -18.61
CA ALA A 184 5.34 -6.17 -17.34
C ALA A 184 5.46 -7.09 -16.12
N TYR A 185 4.92 -8.32 -16.21
CA TYR A 185 5.05 -9.35 -15.19
C TYR A 185 6.53 -9.68 -14.93
N ASP A 186 7.26 -10.05 -15.98
CA ASP A 186 8.67 -10.43 -15.91
C ASP A 186 9.56 -9.25 -15.49
N ALA A 187 9.28 -8.05 -16.01
CA ALA A 187 9.97 -6.81 -15.66
C ALA A 187 9.88 -6.46 -14.17
N VAL A 188 8.68 -6.55 -13.59
CA VAL A 188 8.46 -6.25 -12.16
C VAL A 188 9.17 -7.28 -11.29
N ASN A 189 9.05 -8.57 -11.58
CA ASN A 189 9.72 -9.62 -10.79
C ASN A 189 11.24 -9.53 -10.89
N TYR A 190 11.79 -9.31 -12.09
CA TYR A 190 13.23 -9.10 -12.28
C TYR A 190 13.76 -7.95 -11.42
N LEU A 191 13.10 -6.79 -11.42
CA LEU A 191 13.54 -5.65 -10.61
C LEU A 191 13.34 -5.92 -9.11
N TYR A 192 12.24 -6.57 -8.72
CA TYR A 192 11.98 -6.91 -7.33
C TYR A 192 13.05 -7.84 -6.73
N GLU A 193 13.43 -8.90 -7.46
CA GLU A 193 14.53 -9.80 -7.08
C GLU A 193 15.87 -9.05 -6.94
N ASN A 194 16.05 -8.02 -7.76
CA ASN A 194 17.19 -7.10 -7.73
C ASN A 194 17.06 -5.97 -6.69
N LYS A 195 16.20 -6.14 -5.69
CA LYS A 195 16.06 -5.29 -4.48
C LYS A 195 15.45 -3.91 -4.71
N PHE A 196 14.78 -3.68 -5.83
CA PHE A 196 13.92 -2.51 -5.98
C PHE A 196 12.62 -2.71 -5.21
N ASP A 197 12.27 -1.76 -4.34
CA ASP A 197 11.05 -1.85 -3.53
C ASP A 197 9.78 -1.62 -4.35
N GLU A 198 8.66 -2.08 -3.81
CA GLU A 198 7.39 -2.06 -4.51
C GLU A 198 6.82 -0.65 -4.75
N ASN A 199 7.20 0.36 -3.94
CA ASN A 199 6.82 1.74 -4.20
C ASN A 199 7.49 2.23 -5.49
N PHE A 200 8.80 1.99 -5.65
CA PHE A 200 9.54 2.28 -6.87
C PHE A 200 8.96 1.57 -8.10
N LEU A 201 8.70 0.27 -8.00
CA LEU A 201 8.11 -0.51 -9.09
C LEU A 201 6.71 -0.01 -9.50
N SER A 202 5.89 0.39 -8.53
CA SER A 202 4.57 0.95 -8.81
C SER A 202 4.64 2.31 -9.53
N LYS A 203 5.67 3.13 -9.24
CA LYS A 203 5.92 4.39 -9.96
C LYS A 203 6.23 4.12 -11.42
N LEU A 204 7.18 3.22 -11.70
CA LEU A 204 7.53 2.79 -13.06
C LEU A 204 6.29 2.32 -13.84
N LEU A 205 5.51 1.40 -13.26
CA LEU A 205 4.32 0.88 -13.90
C LEU A 205 3.27 1.98 -14.16
N SER A 206 3.12 2.96 -13.26
CA SER A 206 2.16 4.07 -13.42
C SER A 206 2.45 4.98 -14.60
N VAL A 207 3.73 5.24 -14.88
CA VAL A 207 4.15 6.09 -16.01
C VAL A 207 4.32 5.30 -17.32
N GLY A 208 3.97 4.02 -17.32
CA GLY A 208 3.97 3.17 -18.50
C GLY A 208 5.38 2.91 -19.06
N THR A 209 6.38 2.75 -18.19
CA THR A 209 7.75 2.36 -18.57
C THR A 209 7.95 0.86 -18.69
N LEU A 210 7.03 0.04 -18.15
CA LEU A 210 7.14 -1.41 -18.11
C LEU A 210 6.16 -2.09 -19.08
N GLY A 211 6.60 -3.21 -19.68
CA GLY A 211 5.77 -4.08 -20.51
C GLY A 211 5.97 -3.91 -22.02
N LEU A 212 5.19 -4.67 -22.79
CA LEU A 212 5.27 -4.67 -24.25
C LEU A 212 4.97 -3.28 -24.83
N LYS A 213 5.73 -2.84 -25.83
CA LYS A 213 5.56 -1.54 -26.52
C LYS A 213 4.10 -1.14 -26.79
N PRO A 214 3.24 -1.97 -27.41
CA PRO A 214 1.85 -1.59 -27.69
C PRO A 214 0.97 -1.43 -26.43
N ASN A 215 1.40 -2.02 -25.31
CA ASN A 215 0.66 -2.04 -24.06
C ASN A 215 1.16 -1.03 -23.03
N ARG A 216 2.33 -0.42 -23.24
CA ARG A 216 2.86 0.65 -22.40
C ARG A 216 1.94 1.86 -22.45
N LYS A 217 1.24 2.12 -21.35
CA LYS A 217 0.30 3.24 -21.19
C LYS A 217 0.32 3.73 -19.75
N LEU A 218 -0.12 4.97 -19.54
CA LEU A 218 -0.33 5.49 -18.20
C LEU A 218 -1.38 4.66 -17.45
N THR A 219 -1.04 4.31 -16.22
CA THR A 219 -1.92 3.57 -15.32
C THR A 219 -2.07 4.36 -14.02
N PRO A 220 -3.31 4.62 -13.54
CA PRO A 220 -3.53 5.30 -12.27
C PRO A 220 -2.67 4.70 -11.15
N THR A 221 -2.00 5.54 -10.36
CA THR A 221 -1.04 5.10 -9.34
C THR A 221 -1.65 4.06 -8.38
N ARG A 222 -2.93 4.23 -8.01
CA ARG A 222 -3.65 3.26 -7.17
C ARG A 222 -3.75 1.86 -7.80
N TRP A 223 -3.97 1.79 -9.12
CA TRP A 223 -4.02 0.52 -9.84
C TRP A 223 -2.62 -0.06 -10.00
N SER A 224 -1.62 0.79 -10.27
CA SER A 224 -0.22 0.35 -10.37
C SER A 224 0.30 -0.26 -9.08
N ILE A 225 -0.04 0.31 -7.91
CA ILE A 225 0.32 -0.28 -6.61
C ILE A 225 -0.26 -1.69 -6.50
N THR A 226 -1.58 -1.82 -6.74
CA THR A 226 -2.26 -3.11 -6.62
C THR A 226 -1.73 -4.14 -7.64
N ALA A 227 -1.47 -3.73 -8.87
CA ALA A 227 -0.90 -4.59 -9.90
C ALA A 227 0.52 -5.04 -9.55
N THR A 228 1.35 -4.15 -9.01
CA THR A 228 2.71 -4.47 -8.55
C THR A 228 2.67 -5.52 -7.45
N ASP A 229 1.84 -5.31 -6.41
CA ASP A 229 1.69 -6.26 -5.31
C ASP A 229 1.16 -7.62 -5.79
N ASP A 230 0.21 -7.63 -6.74
CA ASP A 230 -0.35 -8.86 -7.29
C ASP A 230 0.66 -9.63 -8.15
N ILE A 231 1.46 -8.95 -8.98
CA ILE A 231 2.50 -9.57 -9.81
C ILE A 231 3.55 -10.25 -8.92
N ILE A 232 4.11 -9.51 -7.95
CA ILE A 232 5.12 -10.04 -7.03
C ILE A 232 4.53 -11.19 -6.21
N GLY A 233 3.32 -11.00 -5.68
CA GLY A 233 2.64 -12.03 -4.91
C GLY A 233 2.42 -13.32 -5.70
N LYS A 234 2.02 -13.24 -6.97
CA LYS A 234 1.84 -14.42 -7.83
C LYS A 234 3.15 -15.16 -8.09
N ASN A 235 4.26 -14.43 -8.26
CA ASN A 235 5.58 -15.04 -8.41
C ASN A 235 5.96 -15.83 -7.16
N LEU A 236 5.82 -15.19 -5.98
CA LEU A 236 6.10 -15.83 -4.70
C LEU A 236 5.18 -17.02 -4.42
N ILE A 237 3.90 -16.95 -4.80
CA ILE A 237 2.97 -18.08 -4.67
C ILE A 237 3.48 -19.30 -5.45
N ASN A 238 3.99 -19.10 -6.68
CA ASN A 238 4.53 -20.19 -7.46
C ASN A 238 5.76 -20.82 -6.77
N GLU A 239 6.66 -20.00 -6.22
CA GLU A 239 7.84 -20.49 -5.47
C GLU A 239 7.44 -21.26 -4.21
N ILE A 240 6.53 -20.73 -3.38
CA ILE A 240 6.20 -21.37 -2.09
C ILE A 240 5.45 -22.68 -2.24
N LYS A 241 4.72 -22.87 -3.35
CA LYS A 241 3.98 -24.10 -3.62
C LYS A 241 4.88 -25.32 -3.81
N ASP A 242 6.14 -25.08 -4.19
CA ASP A 242 7.15 -26.12 -4.33
C ASP A 242 7.84 -26.46 -2.99
N PHE A 243 7.56 -25.71 -1.92
CA PHE A 243 8.10 -25.99 -0.59
C PHE A 243 7.19 -26.92 0.22
N ASN A 244 7.81 -27.62 1.18
CA ASN A 244 7.09 -28.41 2.16
C ASN A 244 6.18 -27.52 3.03
N GLU A 245 5.07 -28.09 3.48
CA GLU A 245 4.19 -27.45 4.45
C GLU A 245 4.94 -27.16 5.77
N ILE A 246 4.48 -26.15 6.50
CA ILE A 246 4.90 -25.96 7.89
C ILE A 246 4.57 -27.21 8.73
N ASN A 247 5.36 -27.45 9.77
CA ASN A 247 5.27 -28.65 10.62
C ASN A 247 4.36 -28.49 11.85
N SER A 248 3.86 -27.28 12.09
CA SER A 248 3.11 -26.92 13.30
C SER A 248 2.15 -25.77 13.00
N TYR A 249 1.36 -25.36 13.98
CA TYR A 249 0.47 -24.20 13.86
C TYR A 249 1.19 -22.95 14.39
N TYR A 250 1.19 -21.86 13.64
CA TYR A 250 1.87 -20.62 14.03
C TYR A 250 0.91 -19.45 14.10
N ALA A 251 1.04 -18.63 15.14
CA ALA A 251 0.39 -17.33 15.23
C ALA A 251 1.43 -16.20 15.32
N PHE A 252 1.35 -15.25 14.39
CA PHE A 252 2.10 -14.01 14.41
C PHE A 252 1.17 -12.87 14.82
N PHE A 253 1.63 -11.99 15.70
CA PHE A 253 0.86 -10.83 16.13
C PHE A 253 1.74 -9.59 16.17
N GLY A 254 1.26 -8.52 15.55
CA GLY A 254 1.93 -7.24 15.58
C GLY A 254 1.05 -6.13 15.05
N ASN A 255 1.60 -4.92 15.00
CA ASN A 255 0.87 -3.75 14.55
C ASN A 255 1.77 -2.68 13.97
N TYR A 256 1.14 -1.75 13.26
CA TYR A 256 1.75 -0.49 12.88
C TYR A 256 0.66 0.56 12.64
N LEU A 257 0.80 1.74 13.23
CA LEU A 257 -0.12 2.88 13.07
C LEU A 257 -1.59 2.48 13.25
N GLY A 258 -1.94 1.79 14.35
CA GLY A 258 -3.31 1.36 14.62
C GLY A 258 -3.85 0.22 13.75
N ASN A 259 -2.99 -0.41 12.95
CA ASN A 259 -3.35 -1.58 12.15
C ASN A 259 -2.71 -2.82 12.76
N TYR A 260 -3.51 -3.60 13.47
CA TYR A 260 -3.08 -4.83 14.12
C TYR A 260 -3.36 -6.03 13.21
N TYR A 261 -2.41 -6.95 13.11
CA TYR A 261 -2.54 -8.17 12.35
C TYR A 261 -2.29 -9.37 13.26
N LEU A 262 -3.25 -10.30 13.27
CA LEU A 262 -3.08 -11.64 13.78
C LEU A 262 -3.08 -12.60 12.58
N VAL A 263 -1.92 -13.12 12.24
CA VAL A 263 -1.75 -14.04 11.11
C VAL A 263 -1.59 -15.45 11.64
N LEU A 264 -2.53 -16.32 11.28
CA LEU A 264 -2.56 -17.72 11.67
C LEU A 264 -2.15 -18.58 10.48
N MET A 265 -1.15 -19.44 10.68
CA MET A 265 -0.70 -20.40 9.67
C MET A 265 -1.07 -21.82 10.08
N PHE A 266 -1.56 -22.58 9.11
CA PHE A 266 -1.98 -23.96 9.26
C PHE A 266 -1.08 -24.87 8.39
N PRO A 267 -0.70 -26.06 8.88
CA PRO A 267 0.11 -27.05 8.15
C PRO A 267 -0.73 -27.74 7.07
N GLU A 268 -1.00 -26.97 6.01
CA GLU A 268 -1.77 -27.33 4.83
C GLU A 268 -1.17 -26.62 3.61
N VAL A 269 -1.57 -27.06 2.41
CA VAL A 269 -1.22 -26.39 1.16
C VAL A 269 -1.67 -24.92 1.14
N TRP A 270 -1.10 -24.14 0.21
CA TRP A 270 -1.40 -22.71 0.10
C TRP A 270 -2.90 -22.45 -0.01
N GLY A 271 -3.36 -21.53 0.81
CA GLY A 271 -4.68 -20.94 0.83
C GLY A 271 -4.61 -19.68 1.65
N TYR A 272 -5.39 -18.66 1.32
CA TYR A 272 -5.28 -17.38 2.00
C TYR A 272 -6.63 -16.69 2.16
N GLU A 273 -6.91 -16.26 3.38
CA GLU A 273 -8.11 -15.48 3.70
C GLU A 273 -7.72 -14.24 4.53
N LEU A 274 -8.20 -13.07 4.11
CA LEU A 274 -8.04 -11.83 4.86
C LEU A 274 -9.39 -11.36 5.38
N PHE A 275 -9.47 -11.11 6.68
CA PHE A 275 -10.55 -10.33 7.28
C PHE A 275 -10.05 -8.94 7.64
N GLU A 276 -10.80 -7.91 7.27
CA GLU A 276 -10.63 -6.53 7.73
C GLU A 276 -11.78 -6.14 8.66
N THR A 277 -11.44 -5.77 9.89
CA THR A 277 -12.41 -5.42 10.93
C THR A 277 -12.04 -4.07 11.54
N TYR A 278 -13.00 -3.15 11.57
CA TYR A 278 -12.88 -1.95 12.38
C TYR A 278 -13.30 -2.29 13.80
N VAL A 279 -12.41 -2.08 14.76
CA VAL A 279 -12.71 -2.27 16.18
C VAL A 279 -13.60 -1.11 16.61
N PRO A 280 -14.81 -1.37 17.16
CA PRO A 280 -15.65 -0.30 17.69
C PRO A 280 -14.89 0.44 18.80
N SER A 281 -14.93 1.76 18.78
CA SER A 281 -14.48 2.53 19.94
C SER A 281 -15.41 2.25 21.14
N ASN A 282 -14.92 2.48 22.36
CA ASN A 282 -15.63 2.26 23.63
C ASN A 282 -17.01 2.94 23.74
N TRP A 283 -17.42 3.75 22.76
CA TRP A 283 -18.64 4.55 22.75
C TRP A 283 -19.73 4.04 21.78
N ASN A 284 -19.49 2.97 21.01
CA ASN A 284 -20.44 2.53 19.98
C ASN A 284 -20.62 1.00 19.89
N PHE A 285 -20.98 0.38 21.03
CA PHE A 285 -21.25 -1.07 21.14
C PHE A 285 -22.53 -1.55 20.42
N THR A 286 -23.34 -0.64 19.88
CA THR A 286 -24.68 -0.96 19.34
C THR A 286 -24.73 -1.22 17.83
N LYS A 287 -23.61 -1.09 17.10
CA LYS A 287 -23.58 -1.36 15.66
C LYS A 287 -23.10 -2.77 15.37
N GLN A 288 -23.96 -3.52 14.65
CA GLN A 288 -23.65 -4.80 14.01
C GLN A 288 -22.22 -4.78 13.46
N LEU A 289 -21.37 -5.67 13.95
CA LEU A 289 -19.95 -5.73 13.61
C LEU A 289 -19.79 -6.02 12.11
N ARG A 290 -19.19 -5.09 11.38
CA ARG A 290 -18.96 -5.20 9.93
C ARG A 290 -17.51 -5.57 9.68
N TYR A 291 -17.29 -6.78 9.15
CA TYR A 291 -16.02 -7.17 8.56
C TYR A 291 -16.14 -7.18 7.03
N SER A 292 -15.01 -7.05 6.36
CA SER A 292 -14.87 -7.38 4.94
C SER A 292 -13.91 -8.55 4.81
N THR A 293 -14.18 -9.49 3.91
CA THR A 293 -13.32 -10.67 3.73
C THR A 293 -13.16 -11.04 2.28
N ASP A 294 -11.98 -11.54 1.95
CA ASP A 294 -11.65 -12.13 0.67
C ASP A 294 -10.81 -13.39 0.89
N TYR A 295 -11.12 -14.44 0.12
CA TYR A 295 -10.50 -15.76 0.20
C TYR A 295 -9.90 -16.15 -1.15
N GLU A 296 -8.81 -16.91 -1.14
CA GLU A 296 -8.32 -17.69 -2.26
C GLU A 296 -7.87 -19.08 -1.80
N ASP A 297 -8.12 -20.06 -2.66
CA ASP A 297 -7.63 -21.41 -2.48
C ASP A 297 -6.27 -21.60 -3.17
N TYR A 298 -5.82 -22.85 -3.25
CA TYR A 298 -4.59 -23.22 -3.92
C TYR A 298 -4.50 -22.70 -5.37
N TYR A 299 -5.62 -22.60 -6.09
CA TYR A 299 -5.65 -22.16 -7.49
C TYR A 299 -5.66 -20.63 -7.62
N GLY A 300 -5.84 -19.90 -6.51
CA GLY A 300 -5.85 -18.45 -6.48
C GLY A 300 -7.17 -17.84 -6.99
N ARG A 301 -7.20 -16.51 -7.08
CA ARG A 301 -8.41 -15.79 -7.54
C ARG A 301 -8.42 -15.52 -9.04
N LYS A 302 -9.58 -15.71 -9.65
CA LYS A 302 -9.89 -15.23 -11.01
C LYS A 302 -10.39 -13.78 -11.03
N GLU A 303 -11.04 -13.37 -9.93
CA GLU A 303 -11.65 -12.05 -9.79
C GLU A 303 -10.93 -11.19 -8.76
N TYR A 304 -11.06 -9.87 -8.93
CA TYR A 304 -10.52 -8.89 -8.01
C TYR A 304 -11.05 -9.10 -6.58
N ALA A 305 -10.22 -8.79 -5.59
CA ALA A 305 -10.61 -8.80 -4.17
C ALA A 305 -11.51 -7.60 -3.86
N PHE A 306 -12.82 -7.71 -4.12
CA PHE A 306 -13.74 -6.58 -3.98
C PHE A 306 -14.07 -6.21 -2.53
N GLY A 307 -13.93 -7.15 -1.58
CA GLY A 307 -14.23 -6.90 -0.16
C GLY A 307 -13.16 -6.03 0.51
N THR A 308 -11.90 -6.39 0.32
CA THR A 308 -10.71 -5.82 1.00
C THR A 308 -9.84 -4.97 0.06
N VAL A 309 -10.10 -5.02 -1.25
CA VAL A 309 -9.53 -4.12 -2.27
C VAL A 309 -7.99 -4.26 -2.28
N GLY A 310 -7.24 -3.15 -2.28
CA GLY A 310 -5.78 -3.18 -2.29
C GLY A 310 -5.16 -3.76 -1.00
N GLY A 311 -5.92 -3.78 0.10
CA GLY A 311 -5.47 -4.38 1.36
C GLY A 311 -5.19 -5.88 1.20
N TYR A 312 -5.98 -6.57 0.37
CA TYR A 312 -5.79 -7.99 0.07
C TYR A 312 -4.37 -8.33 -0.38
N TYR A 313 -3.92 -7.65 -1.44
CA TYR A 313 -2.68 -7.95 -2.16
C TYR A 313 -1.45 -7.54 -1.34
N THR A 314 -1.54 -6.42 -0.61
CA THR A 314 -0.45 -5.91 0.23
C THR A 314 -0.20 -6.77 1.47
N VAL A 315 -1.27 -7.23 2.14
CA VAL A 315 -1.15 -8.15 3.27
C VAL A 315 -0.64 -9.51 2.78
N ARG A 316 -1.19 -10.01 1.67
CA ARG A 316 -0.73 -11.26 1.05
C ARG A 316 0.76 -11.21 0.75
N LEU A 317 1.25 -10.13 0.17
CA LEU A 317 2.67 -9.97 -0.15
C LEU A 317 3.56 -10.09 1.09
N GLY A 318 3.25 -9.39 2.19
CA GLY A 318 4.03 -9.47 3.42
C GLY A 318 4.06 -10.88 4.05
N ILE A 319 2.97 -11.64 3.90
CA ILE A 319 2.88 -13.05 4.33
C ILE A 319 3.71 -13.96 3.43
N LEU A 320 3.60 -13.79 2.11
CA LEU A 320 4.34 -14.57 1.11
C LEU A 320 5.84 -14.38 1.23
N GLU A 321 6.31 -13.16 1.50
CA GLU A 321 7.72 -12.88 1.80
C GLU A 321 8.21 -13.71 2.97
N LYS A 322 7.42 -13.81 4.05
CA LYS A 322 7.79 -14.61 5.22
C LYS A 322 7.80 -16.12 4.93
N LEU A 323 6.82 -16.62 4.19
CA LEU A 323 6.78 -18.03 3.77
C LEU A 323 7.97 -18.39 2.86
N ASN A 324 8.34 -17.49 1.94
CA ASN A 324 9.52 -17.69 1.09
C ASN A 324 10.83 -17.63 1.89
N GLU A 325 10.93 -16.75 2.89
CA GLU A 325 12.06 -16.71 3.84
C GLU A 325 12.18 -18.03 4.62
N MET A 326 11.05 -18.54 5.11
CA MET A 326 10.98 -19.82 5.85
C MET A 326 11.20 -21.05 4.95
N LYS A 327 11.12 -20.89 3.62
CA LYS A 327 11.08 -21.98 2.64
C LYS A 327 10.01 -23.01 2.99
N ARG A 328 8.79 -22.52 3.24
CA ARG A 328 7.62 -23.34 3.60
C ARG A 328 6.35 -22.84 2.93
N GLN A 329 5.37 -23.74 2.82
CA GLN A 329 4.00 -23.45 2.44
C GLN A 329 3.06 -23.52 3.67
N ALA A 330 1.97 -22.76 3.66
CA ALA A 330 0.91 -22.86 4.64
C ALA A 330 -0.43 -22.36 4.08
N SER A 331 -1.54 -22.84 4.63
CA SER A 331 -2.81 -22.11 4.58
C SER A 331 -2.77 -20.99 5.63
N VAL A 332 -3.22 -19.79 5.29
CA VAL A 332 -3.07 -18.60 6.12
C VAL A 332 -4.39 -17.84 6.30
N LEU A 333 -4.79 -17.66 7.57
CA LEU A 333 -5.88 -16.76 7.94
C LEU A 333 -5.29 -15.48 8.55
N ALA A 334 -5.42 -14.36 7.85
CA ALA A 334 -5.01 -13.05 8.33
C ALA A 334 -6.23 -12.28 8.89
N LEU A 335 -6.16 -11.91 10.17
CA LEU A 335 -7.17 -11.09 10.83
C LEU A 335 -6.59 -9.69 11.09
N ARG A 336 -7.12 -8.70 10.36
CA ARG A 336 -6.75 -7.29 10.54
C ARG A 336 -7.78 -6.59 11.42
N PHE A 337 -7.28 -5.95 12.47
CA PHE A 337 -8.05 -5.10 13.37
C PHE A 337 -7.56 -3.66 13.26
N ILE A 338 -8.45 -2.76 12.83
CA ILE A 338 -8.19 -1.33 12.67
C ILE A 338 -8.74 -0.62 13.90
N THR A 339 -7.86 -0.01 14.70
CA THR A 339 -8.23 0.73 15.91
C THR A 339 -8.34 2.23 15.64
N ASP A 340 -8.79 2.98 16.64
CA ASP A 340 -8.88 4.44 16.64
C ASP A 340 -7.49 5.14 16.63
N GLU A 341 -6.42 4.43 16.94
CA GLU A 341 -5.04 4.87 16.70
C GLU A 341 -4.75 5.17 15.21
N TYR A 342 -5.49 4.56 14.27
CA TYR A 342 -5.37 4.87 12.84
C TYR A 342 -6.19 6.11 12.49
N THR A 343 -5.74 7.26 12.99
CA THR A 343 -6.48 8.53 12.97
C THR A 343 -6.68 9.14 11.59
N MET A 344 -5.93 8.72 10.56
CA MET A 344 -6.11 9.21 9.18
C MET A 344 -5.67 8.17 8.14
N PRO A 345 -6.35 8.02 6.98
CA PRO A 345 -5.85 7.15 5.92
C PRO A 345 -4.52 7.66 5.37
N LEU A 346 -3.50 6.79 5.31
CA LEU A 346 -2.18 7.14 4.75
C LEU A 346 -1.89 6.45 3.40
N GLY A 347 -2.75 5.53 2.98
CA GLY A 347 -2.58 4.72 1.78
C GLY A 347 -2.48 3.23 2.09
N VAL A 348 -2.37 2.43 1.04
CA VAL A 348 -2.32 0.96 1.15
C VAL A 348 -0.92 0.44 1.52
N TRP A 349 0.12 1.25 1.42
CA TRP A 349 1.45 0.85 1.88
C TRP A 349 1.46 0.51 3.39
N VAL A 350 0.61 1.16 4.20
CA VAL A 350 0.49 0.88 5.65
C VAL A 350 0.15 -0.57 5.91
N THR A 351 -0.74 -1.17 5.10
CA THR A 351 -1.15 -2.57 5.29
C THR A 351 -0.01 -3.53 4.98
N ARG A 352 0.80 -3.21 3.97
CA ARG A 352 2.01 -3.97 3.64
C ARG A 352 3.02 -3.93 4.77
N GLU A 353 3.37 -2.73 5.23
CA GLU A 353 4.39 -2.55 6.28
C GLU A 353 3.94 -3.04 7.65
N ALA A 354 2.67 -2.86 8.00
CA ALA A 354 2.09 -3.42 9.22
C ALA A 354 2.11 -4.95 9.21
N THR A 355 1.85 -5.57 8.06
CA THR A 355 1.94 -7.02 7.89
C THR A 355 3.40 -7.48 8.01
N ARG A 356 4.34 -6.85 7.31
CA ARG A 356 5.80 -7.15 7.40
C ARG A 356 6.29 -7.07 8.85
N LYS A 357 5.94 -6.01 9.59
CA LYS A 357 6.26 -5.89 11.02
C LYS A 357 5.64 -7.01 11.85
N SER A 358 4.39 -7.36 11.60
CA SER A 358 3.72 -8.46 12.31
C SER A 358 4.38 -9.81 12.03
N MET A 359 4.76 -10.07 10.77
CA MET A 359 5.46 -11.30 10.36
C MET A 359 6.93 -11.36 10.83
N SER A 360 7.53 -10.23 11.19
CA SER A 360 8.87 -10.18 11.80
C SER A 360 8.89 -10.58 13.28
N SER A 361 7.72 -10.61 13.94
CA SER A 361 7.61 -11.07 15.32
C SER A 361 7.94 -12.56 15.42
N LYS A 362 8.43 -12.99 16.59
CA LYS A 362 8.60 -14.42 16.86
C LYS A 362 7.21 -15.07 16.93
N PRO A 363 6.93 -16.10 16.10
CA PRO A 363 5.63 -16.75 16.16
C PRO A 363 5.47 -17.52 17.47
N ILE A 364 4.23 -17.63 17.91
CA ILE A 364 3.84 -18.62 18.91
C ILE A 364 3.48 -19.90 18.17
N GLU A 365 4.11 -20.99 18.57
CA GLU A 365 3.88 -22.33 18.03
C GLU A 365 2.83 -23.06 18.89
N PHE A 366 1.94 -23.81 18.23
CA PHE A 366 0.91 -24.61 18.89
C PHE A 366 0.92 -26.04 18.35
N SER A 367 0.76 -27.00 19.25
CA SER A 367 0.65 -28.42 18.90
C SER A 367 -0.69 -28.79 18.25
N SER A 368 -1.72 -27.96 18.40
CA SER A 368 -3.03 -28.17 17.77
C SER A 368 -3.70 -26.87 17.35
N LYS A 369 -4.58 -27.01 16.35
CA LYS A 369 -5.47 -25.93 15.88
C LYS A 369 -6.34 -25.39 17.01
N GLU A 370 -6.84 -26.27 17.87
CA GLU A 370 -7.77 -25.93 18.95
C GLU A 370 -7.10 -25.01 19.98
N LEU A 371 -5.85 -25.32 20.37
CA LEU A 371 -5.05 -24.48 21.27
C LEU A 371 -4.76 -23.11 20.65
N MET A 372 -4.40 -23.08 19.35
CA MET A 372 -4.20 -21.83 18.64
C MET A 372 -5.48 -20.98 18.65
N LEU A 373 -6.63 -21.55 18.31
CA LEU A 373 -7.90 -20.81 18.30
C LEU A 373 -8.36 -20.34 19.69
N GLU A 374 -8.08 -21.10 20.75
CA GLU A 374 -8.31 -20.65 22.12
C GLU A 374 -7.43 -19.43 22.46
N TYR A 375 -6.16 -19.46 22.07
CA TYR A 375 -5.26 -18.33 22.20
C TYR A 375 -5.79 -17.10 21.44
N VAL A 376 -6.25 -17.27 20.19
CA VAL A 376 -6.85 -16.18 19.40
C VAL A 376 -8.01 -15.53 20.15
N ARG A 377 -8.93 -16.32 20.71
CA ARG A 377 -10.06 -15.79 21.49
C ARG A 377 -9.60 -14.95 22.68
N LYS A 378 -8.66 -15.46 23.48
CA LYS A 378 -8.12 -14.76 24.66
C LYS A 378 -7.39 -13.47 24.25
N LEU A 379 -6.55 -13.54 23.23
CA LEU A 379 -5.75 -12.40 22.76
C LEU A 379 -6.66 -11.28 22.24
N ILE A 380 -7.60 -11.59 21.34
CA ILE A 380 -8.47 -10.59 20.72
C ILE A 380 -9.46 -10.00 21.73
N LYS A 381 -9.99 -10.81 22.66
CA LYS A 381 -10.83 -10.31 23.74
C LYS A 381 -10.05 -9.36 24.67
N ARG A 382 -8.81 -9.71 25.02
CA ARG A 382 -7.95 -8.87 25.88
C ARG A 382 -7.58 -7.56 25.20
N ASN A 383 -7.17 -7.59 23.93
CA ASN A 383 -6.60 -6.43 23.26
C ASN A 383 -7.67 -5.50 22.68
N PHE A 384 -8.83 -6.02 22.28
CA PHE A 384 -9.84 -5.24 21.55
C PHE A 384 -11.24 -5.34 22.14
N ASN A 385 -11.43 -6.09 23.23
CA ASN A 385 -12.75 -6.43 23.78
C ASN A 385 -13.72 -7.02 22.72
N TYR A 386 -13.17 -7.66 21.69
CA TYR A 386 -13.92 -8.13 20.52
C TYR A 386 -14.16 -9.64 20.58
N ASN A 387 -15.37 -10.09 20.21
CA ASN A 387 -15.66 -11.51 20.07
C ASN A 387 -15.22 -12.01 18.68
N VAL A 388 -14.07 -12.68 18.62
CA VAL A 388 -13.48 -13.15 17.36
C VAL A 388 -14.25 -14.30 16.71
N ASP A 389 -15.14 -14.98 17.42
CA ASP A 389 -15.88 -16.14 16.88
C ASP A 389 -16.77 -15.76 15.68
N TYR A 390 -17.22 -14.50 15.57
CA TYR A 390 -17.91 -14.03 14.37
C TYR A 390 -17.07 -14.14 13.10
N LEU A 391 -15.75 -13.89 13.21
CA LEU A 391 -14.82 -14.00 12.09
C LEU A 391 -14.44 -15.46 11.86
N LEU A 392 -14.12 -16.19 12.92
CA LEU A 392 -13.70 -17.60 12.83
C LEU A 392 -14.80 -18.49 12.24
N ASN A 393 -16.07 -18.26 12.60
CA ASN A 393 -17.20 -19.00 12.06
C ASN A 393 -17.56 -18.59 10.62
N ALA A 394 -17.23 -17.37 10.23
CA ALA A 394 -17.43 -16.88 8.87
C ALA A 394 -16.37 -17.41 7.89
N SER A 395 -15.15 -17.65 8.36
CA SER A 395 -13.99 -18.06 7.56
C SER A 395 -14.30 -19.25 6.65
N LYS A 396 -14.06 -19.05 5.35
CA LYS A 396 -14.12 -20.11 4.34
C LYS A 396 -12.93 -21.06 4.49
N LEU A 397 -11.75 -20.51 4.78
CA LEU A 397 -10.53 -21.28 4.97
C LEU A 397 -10.68 -22.29 6.12
N LEU A 398 -11.16 -21.86 7.29
CA LEU A 398 -11.38 -22.76 8.43
C LEU A 398 -12.46 -23.82 8.17
N LYS A 399 -13.48 -23.51 7.36
CA LYS A 399 -14.49 -24.49 6.94
C LYS A 399 -13.87 -25.56 6.04
N ASN A 400 -13.04 -25.16 5.09
CA ASN A 400 -12.37 -26.07 4.17
C ASN A 400 -11.39 -27.00 4.91
N ILE A 401 -10.57 -26.47 5.82
CA ILE A 401 -9.66 -27.26 6.66
C ILE A 401 -10.41 -28.29 7.52
N LYS A 402 -11.65 -27.99 7.95
CA LYS A 402 -12.48 -28.95 8.70
C LYS A 402 -13.09 -30.05 7.82
N GLN A 403 -13.42 -29.75 6.57
CA GLN A 403 -14.11 -30.67 5.67
C GLN A 403 -13.15 -31.58 4.89
N GLN A 404 -11.91 -31.12 4.66
CA GLN A 404 -10.91 -31.87 3.92
C GLN A 404 -10.34 -33.00 4.79
N LYS A 405 -10.87 -34.21 4.64
CA LYS A 405 -10.24 -35.42 5.18
C LYS A 405 -8.92 -35.66 4.43
N LYS A 406 -7.80 -35.79 5.14
CA LYS A 406 -6.50 -36.06 4.52
C LYS A 406 -6.50 -37.50 3.98
N LEU A 407 -5.94 -37.73 2.79
CA LEU A 407 -5.79 -39.08 2.22
C LEU A 407 -4.99 -40.01 3.16
N ILE A 408 -4.10 -39.44 3.97
CA ILE A 408 -3.30 -40.13 4.99
C ILE A 408 -4.17 -40.71 6.13
N GLN A 409 -5.41 -40.21 6.32
CA GLN A 409 -6.35 -40.79 7.28
C GLN A 409 -7.04 -42.07 6.74
N PHE A 410 -6.77 -42.43 5.48
CA PHE A 410 -7.31 -43.62 4.81
C PHE A 410 -6.22 -44.62 4.40
N SER A 411 -4.96 -44.40 4.80
CA SER A 411 -3.81 -45.25 4.47
C SER A 411 -3.28 -45.99 5.68
#